data_AF-A0AAV4EJC5-F1
#
_entry.id   AF-A0AAV4EJC5-F1
#
_cell.length_a   1.000
_cell.length_b   1.000
_cell.length_c   1.000
_cell.angle_alpha   90.00
_cell.angle_beta   90.00
_cell.angle_gamma   90.00
#
_symmetry.space_group_name_H-M   'P 1'
#
loop_
_entity.id
_entity.type
_entity.pdbx_description
1 polymer ?
#
loop_
_entity_poly.entity_id
_entity_poly.type
_entity_poly.pdbx_seq_one_letter_code
_entity_poly.pdbx_strand_id
1 'polypeptide(L)'
;MQTNNYKYSFFTLYFQYEAFREELLDLFSPGEIEVTGEGTPTATSKFEVQIVGGKMIHSKLGGEGFVNNKAKMDKIVAAIKQAM
;
A
#
# COMPACT_ATOMS: atom_id res chain seq x y z
N MET A 1 -20.10 8.14 -31.73
CA MET A 1 -19.07 8.51 -30.74
C MET A 1 -19.31 7.68 -29.51
N GLN A 2 -18.42 6.74 -29.20
CA GLN A 2 -18.58 5.81 -28.08
C GLN A 2 -17.91 6.44 -26.86
N THR A 3 -18.71 6.75 -25.84
CA THR A 3 -18.22 7.26 -24.56
C THR A 3 -17.63 6.09 -23.77
N ASN A 4 -16.29 6.03 -23.73
CA ASN A 4 -15.58 5.06 -22.89
C ASN A 4 -15.73 5.48 -21.42
N ASN A 5 -16.72 4.90 -20.75
CA ASN A 5 -16.95 5.06 -19.32
C ASN A 5 -15.86 4.31 -18.53
N TYR A 6 -14.82 5.02 -18.10
CA TYR A 6 -13.85 4.51 -17.15
C TYR A 6 -14.52 4.33 -15.78
N LYS A 7 -15.01 3.12 -15.50
CA LYS A 7 -15.59 2.74 -14.20
C LYS A 7 -14.56 2.04 -13.33
N TYR A 8 -13.43 2.68 -13.06
CA TYR A 8 -12.44 2.20 -12.08
C TYR A 8 -11.92 3.38 -11.30
N SER A 9 -12.15 3.45 -9.98
CA SER A 9 -11.37 4.39 -9.15
C SER A 9 -11.34 4.17 -7.63
N PHE A 10 -12.25 3.43 -6.99
CA PHE A 10 -12.19 3.32 -5.51
C PHE A 10 -12.24 1.89 -4.97
N PHE A 11 -13.09 1.04 -5.55
CA PHE A 11 -13.29 -0.33 -5.06
C PHE A 11 -12.03 -1.19 -5.20
N THR A 12 -11.34 -1.17 -6.34
CA THR A 12 -10.15 -2.00 -6.59
C THR A 12 -8.94 -1.61 -5.73
N LEU A 13 -8.74 -0.31 -5.47
CA LEU A 13 -7.64 0.16 -4.62
C LEU A 13 -7.87 -0.25 -3.17
N TYR A 14 -9.13 -0.24 -2.72
CA TYR A 14 -9.52 -0.72 -1.40
C TYR A 14 -9.16 -2.20 -1.20
N PHE A 15 -9.51 -3.10 -2.13
CA PHE A 15 -9.11 -4.51 -2.00
C PHE A 15 -7.60 -4.71 -2.01
N GLN A 16 -6.87 -3.94 -2.82
CA GLN A 16 -5.42 -4.03 -2.85
C GLN A 16 -4.79 -3.56 -1.54
N TYR A 17 -5.35 -2.51 -0.92
CA TYR A 17 -4.95 -2.07 0.40
C TYR A 17 -5.25 -3.12 1.47
N GLU A 18 -6.46 -3.69 1.50
CA GLU A 18 -6.83 -4.69 2.51
C GLU A 18 -5.97 -5.95 2.37
N ALA A 19 -5.78 -6.47 1.16
CA ALA A 19 -4.92 -7.63 0.93
C ALA A 19 -3.46 -7.36 1.33
N PHE A 20 -2.93 -6.18 0.99
CA PHE A 20 -1.60 -5.76 1.44
C PHE A 20 -1.52 -5.67 2.97
N ARG A 21 -2.54 -5.09 3.61
CA ARG A 21 -2.60 -4.90 5.06
C ARG A 21 -2.65 -6.23 5.78
N GLU A 22 -3.50 -7.15 5.35
CA GLU A 22 -3.61 -8.49 5.93
C GLU A 22 -2.29 -9.27 5.79
N GLU A 23 -1.72 -9.33 4.58
CA GLU A 23 -0.44 -9.99 4.35
C GLU A 23 0.68 -9.36 5.20
N LEU A 24 0.70 -8.03 5.32
CA LEU A 24 1.67 -7.34 6.15
C LEU A 24 1.49 -7.70 7.63
N LEU A 25 0.27 -7.67 8.17
CA LEU A 25 0.00 -8.00 9.56
C LEU A 25 0.32 -9.47 9.90
N ASP A 26 0.10 -10.40 8.97
CA ASP A 26 0.44 -11.82 9.14
C ASP A 26 1.95 -12.07 9.26
N LEU A 27 2.79 -11.14 8.81
CA LEU A 27 4.26 -11.23 8.88
C LEU A 27 4.84 -10.70 10.20
N PHE A 28 4.01 -10.15 11.08
CA PHE A 28 4.40 -9.62 12.40
C PHE A 28 3.57 -10.27 13.51
N SER A 29 4.11 -10.26 14.73
CA SER A 29 3.38 -10.75 15.89
C SER A 29 2.16 -9.86 16.18
N PRO A 30 1.06 -10.39 16.74
CA PRO A 30 -0.10 -9.57 17.07
C PRO A 30 0.26 -8.37 17.96
N GLY A 31 -0.07 -7.17 17.51
CA GLY A 31 0.19 -5.91 18.22
C GLY A 31 1.62 -5.36 18.08
N GLU A 32 2.49 -6.02 17.30
CA GLU A 32 3.86 -5.55 17.04
C GLU A 32 3.87 -4.29 16.15
N ILE A 33 2.91 -4.17 15.24
CA ILE A 33 2.71 -2.99 14.39
C ILE A 33 1.22 -2.62 14.31
N GLU A 34 0.95 -1.36 14.00
CA GLU A 34 -0.37 -0.86 13.65
C GLU A 34 -0.35 -0.36 12.20
N VAL A 35 -1.32 -0.79 11.39
CA VAL A 35 -1.45 -0.38 9.99
C VAL A 35 -2.76 0.38 9.80
N THR A 36 -2.64 1.65 9.46
CA THR A 36 -3.74 2.55 9.09
C THR A 36 -3.67 2.90 7.61
N GLY A 37 -4.79 3.32 7.03
CA GLY A 37 -4.90 3.65 5.62
C GLY A 37 -5.85 4.80 5.39
N GLU A 38 -5.42 5.75 4.56
CA GLU A 38 -6.22 6.90 4.15
C GLU A 38 -6.53 6.79 2.66
N GLY A 39 -7.82 6.73 2.31
CA GLY A 39 -8.23 6.84 0.91
C GLY A 39 -7.90 8.22 0.36
N THR A 40 -7.60 8.31 -0.94
CA THR A 40 -7.39 9.59 -1.62
C THR A 40 -8.52 9.87 -2.61
N PRO A 41 -9.62 10.53 -2.19
CA PRO A 41 -10.82 10.69 -3.01
C PRO A 41 -10.60 11.48 -4.29
N THR A 42 -9.55 12.30 -4.35
CA THR A 42 -9.25 13.19 -5.48
C THR A 42 -8.03 12.75 -6.29
N ALA A 43 -7.31 11.71 -5.86
CA ALA A 43 -6.11 11.20 -6.54
C ALA A 43 -6.30 9.75 -6.95
N THR A 44 -6.13 9.49 -8.24
CA THR A 44 -6.18 8.13 -8.80
C THR A 44 -4.76 7.53 -8.81
N SER A 45 -4.67 6.19 -8.78
CA SER A 45 -3.42 5.46 -9.00
C SER A 45 -2.31 5.69 -7.96
N LYS A 46 -2.66 6.21 -6.78
CA LYS A 46 -1.73 6.43 -5.65
C LYS A 46 -1.75 5.24 -4.69
N PHE A 47 -0.56 4.75 -4.33
CA PHE A 47 -0.37 3.75 -3.28
C PHE A 47 1.00 4.00 -2.65
N GLU A 48 0.99 4.59 -1.47
CA GLU A 48 2.19 5.05 -0.77
C GLU A 48 2.23 4.39 0.59
N VAL A 49 3.38 3.81 0.94
CA VAL A 49 3.62 3.21 2.25
C VAL A 49 4.71 4.02 2.94
N GLN A 50 4.42 4.48 4.15
CA GLN A 50 5.33 5.26 4.97
C GLN A 50 5.26 4.79 6.42
N ILE A 51 6.37 4.95 7.12
CA ILE A 51 6.39 4.82 8.57
C ILE A 51 5.87 6.13 9.16
N VAL A 52 4.98 6.07 10.14
CA VAL A 52 4.43 7.27 10.80
C VAL A 52 5.59 8.08 11.41
N GLY A 53 5.70 9.36 11.02
CA GLY A 53 6.81 10.23 11.43
C GLY A 53 8.17 9.88 10.83
N GLY A 54 8.22 8.94 9.88
CA GLY A 54 9.44 8.42 9.28
C GLY A 54 9.51 8.60 7.76
N LYS A 55 10.35 7.78 7.13
CA LYS A 55 10.58 7.79 5.68
C LYS A 55 9.43 7.09 4.93
N MET A 56 9.20 7.53 3.70
CA MET A 56 8.45 6.77 2.71
C MET A 56 9.26 5.53 2.29
N ILE A 57 8.65 4.35 2.34
CA ILE A 57 9.32 3.07 2.13
C ILE A 57 8.87 2.35 0.84
N HIS A 58 7.72 2.73 0.30
CA HIS A 58 7.24 2.29 -1.01
C HIS A 58 6.38 3.37 -1.65
N SER A 59 6.62 3.66 -2.93
CA SER A 59 5.88 4.65 -3.69
C SER A 59 5.46 4.16 -5.06
N LYS A 60 4.15 3.98 -5.26
CA LYS A 60 3.63 3.70 -6.58
C LYS A 60 3.81 4.90 -7.52
N LEU A 61 3.63 6.12 -7.03
CA LEU A 61 3.85 7.33 -7.85
C LEU A 61 5.33 7.49 -8.21
N GLY A 62 6.25 7.04 -7.35
CA GLY A 62 7.68 6.97 -7.61
C GLY A 62 8.10 5.87 -8.58
N GLY A 63 7.16 5.16 -9.21
CA GLY A 63 7.43 4.15 -10.22
C GLY A 63 7.58 2.72 -9.69
N GLU A 64 7.38 2.48 -8.39
CA GLU A 64 7.52 1.14 -7.81
C GLU A 64 6.29 0.26 -8.06
N GLY A 65 5.20 0.82 -8.59
CA GLY A 65 3.97 0.09 -8.85
C GLY A 65 3.27 -0.39 -7.58
N PHE A 66 2.32 -1.31 -7.72
CA PHE A 66 1.67 -1.96 -6.58
C PHE A 66 2.58 -3.00 -5.91
N VAL A 67 2.33 -3.26 -4.63
CA VAL A 67 2.97 -4.34 -3.86
C VAL A 67 2.26 -5.65 -4.21
N ASN A 68 2.67 -6.26 -5.32
CA ASN A 68 2.01 -7.44 -5.90
C ASN A 68 2.95 -8.64 -6.01
N ASN A 69 4.12 -8.57 -5.37
CA ASN A 69 5.08 -9.66 -5.34
C ASN A 69 5.83 -9.67 -4.02
N LYS A 70 6.39 -10.84 -3.71
CA LYS A 70 7.10 -11.08 -2.45
C LYS A 70 8.30 -10.13 -2.26
N ALA A 71 9.05 -9.82 -3.31
CA ALA A 71 10.23 -8.96 -3.20
C ALA A 71 9.89 -7.54 -2.71
N LYS A 72 8.77 -6.98 -3.16
CA LYS A 72 8.27 -5.67 -2.69
C LYS A 72 7.76 -5.76 -1.24
N MET A 73 7.06 -6.84 -0.90
CA MET A 73 6.62 -7.06 0.48
C MET A 73 7.81 -7.20 1.44
N ASP A 74 8.78 -8.04 1.09
CA ASP A 74 10.00 -8.25 1.88
C ASP A 74 10.79 -6.94 2.08
N LYS A 75 10.86 -6.08 1.05
CA LYS A 75 11.47 -4.74 1.15
C LYS A 75 10.77 -3.88 2.20
N ILE A 76 9.44 -3.86 2.21
CA ILE A 76 8.64 -3.08 3.17
C ILE A 76 8.85 -3.62 4.59
N VAL A 77 8.75 -4.94 4.76
CA VAL A 77 8.97 -5.62 6.05
C VAL A 77 10.36 -5.33 6.60
N ALA A 78 11.40 -5.42 5.77
CA ALA A 78 12.77 -5.11 6.17
C ALA A 78 12.91 -3.64 6.60
N ALA A 79 12.28 -2.72 5.88
CA ALA A 79 12.32 -1.31 6.24
C ALA A 79 11.60 -0.99 7.55
N ILE A 80 10.48 -1.67 7.84
CA ILE A 80 9.76 -1.57 9.11
C ILE A 80 10.63 -2.12 10.26
N LYS A 81 11.18 -3.33 10.10
CA LYS A 81 12.04 -3.96 11.12
C LYS A 81 13.30 -3.16 11.43
N GLN A 82 13.83 -2.41 10.47
CA GLN A 82 14.98 -1.51 10.68
C GLN A 82 14.62 -0.22 11.44
N ALA A 83 13.34 0.16 11.47
CA ALA A 83 12.87 1.39 12.09
C ALA A 83 12.26 1.17 13.49
N MET A 84 12.09 -0.10 13.90
CA MET A 84 11.74 -0.52 15.25
C MET A 84 12.99 -0.53 16.14
#